data_AF-A0A662C8K4-F1
#
_entry.id   AF-A0A662C8K4-F1
#
_cell.length_a   1.000
_cell.length_b   1.000
_cell.length_c   1.000
_cell.angle_alpha   90.00
_cell.angle_beta   90.00
_cell.angle_gamma   90.00
#
_symmetry.space_group_name_H-M   'P 1'
#
loop_
_entity.id
_entity.type
_entity.pdbx_description
1 polymer ?
#
loop_
_entity_poly.entity_id
_entity_poly.type
_entity_poly.pdbx_seq_one_letter_code
_entity_poly.pdbx_strand_id
1 'polypeptide(L)'
;MHEKQMISAVVSNEQGEIFDLEGYAAVGMAGPDLFPLTREDTCSLPYGSELMRLPDRVPILYDMVSEEFEMIDKNPFQPDEDLFPVAAFNSPGHVVSSVCAYRERSYAQILPLFSYGAVGWYGDGFR
;
A
#
# COMPACT_ATOMS: atom_id res chain seq x y z
N MET A 1 0.71 -26.19 5.82
CA MET A 1 0.90 -24.88 5.19
C MET A 1 0.18 -23.89 6.10
N HIS A 2 0.87 -22.99 6.80
CA HIS A 2 0.17 -21.94 7.54
C HIS A 2 -0.42 -20.98 6.51
N GLU A 3 -1.72 -20.74 6.57
CA GLU A 3 -2.39 -19.73 5.77
C GLU A 3 -1.83 -18.37 6.21
N LYS A 4 -1.01 -17.76 5.36
CA LYS A 4 -0.39 -16.46 5.66
C LYS A 4 -1.51 -15.44 5.78
N GLN A 5 -1.68 -14.86 6.97
CA GLN A 5 -2.66 -13.80 7.22
C GLN A 5 -2.19 -12.55 6.49
N MET A 6 -2.73 -12.35 5.28
CA MET A 6 -2.44 -11.17 4.46
C MET A 6 -3.00 -9.91 5.11
N ILE A 7 -2.34 -8.79 4.83
CA ILE A 7 -2.76 -7.46 5.28
C ILE A 7 -3.62 -6.84 4.18
N SER A 8 -4.79 -6.30 4.53
CA SER A 8 -5.66 -5.62 3.56
C SER A 8 -4.98 -4.40 2.97
N ALA A 9 -5.13 -4.21 1.66
CA ALA A 9 -4.64 -3.03 0.95
C ALA A 9 -5.27 -1.77 1.53
N VAL A 10 -4.49 -0.69 1.64
CA VAL A 10 -5.01 0.65 1.95
C VAL A 10 -4.68 1.60 0.80
N VAL A 11 -5.69 2.35 0.38
CA VAL A 11 -5.62 3.28 -0.76
C VAL A 11 -6.21 4.61 -0.34
N SER A 12 -5.95 5.65 -1.14
CA SER A 12 -6.55 6.96 -0.96
C SER A 12 -7.35 7.34 -2.19
N ASN A 13 -8.45 8.07 -2.02
CA ASN A 13 -9.14 8.73 -3.12
C ASN A 13 -8.58 10.15 -3.41
N GLU A 14 -9.20 10.85 -4.36
CA GLU A 14 -8.83 12.22 -4.74
C GLU A 14 -8.98 13.23 -3.59
N GLN A 15 -9.96 13.01 -2.71
CA GLN A 15 -10.27 13.83 -1.54
C GLN A 15 -9.26 13.63 -0.39
N GLY A 16 -8.39 12.62 -0.50
CA GLY A 16 -7.39 12.28 0.51
C GLY A 16 -7.93 11.39 1.63
N GLU A 17 -9.12 10.81 1.45
CA GLU A 17 -9.66 9.82 2.37
C GLU A 17 -8.91 8.50 2.17
N ILE A 18 -8.43 7.92 3.27
CA ILE A 18 -7.70 6.65 3.28
C ILE A 18 -8.62 5.56 3.81
N PHE A 19 -8.74 4.47 3.06
CA PHE A 19 -9.61 3.34 3.38
C PHE A 19 -8.98 2.02 2.92
N ASP A 20 -9.47 0.91 3.47
CA ASP A 20 -9.08 -0.43 3.03
C ASP A 20 -9.84 -0.85 1.78
N LEU A 21 -9.16 -1.53 0.86
CA LEU A 21 -9.77 -2.04 -0.37
C LEU A 21 -10.08 -3.53 -0.23
N GLU A 22 -11.34 -3.85 0.03
CA GLU A 22 -11.82 -5.23 0.20
C GLU A 22 -11.46 -6.10 -1.02
N GLY A 23 -11.01 -7.34 -0.76
CA GLY A 23 -10.58 -8.28 -1.80
C GLY A 23 -9.11 -8.14 -2.22
N TYR A 24 -8.43 -7.07 -1.80
CA TYR A 24 -7.04 -6.83 -2.16
C TYR A 24 -6.11 -6.81 -0.94
N ALA A 25 -4.95 -7.43 -1.09
CA ALA A 25 -3.88 -7.36 -0.10
C ALA A 25 -2.87 -6.26 -0.43
N ALA A 26 -2.34 -5.61 0.61
CA ALA A 26 -1.25 -4.64 0.50
C ALA A 26 0.01 -5.33 -0.03
N VAL A 27 0.78 -4.64 -0.87
CA VAL A 27 1.98 -5.20 -1.51
C VAL A 27 3.21 -4.40 -1.11
N GLY A 28 4.23 -5.14 -0.68
CA GLY A 28 5.58 -4.62 -0.52
C GLY A 28 6.36 -4.75 -1.82
N MET A 29 7.18 -3.74 -2.10
CA MET A 29 8.10 -3.72 -3.24
C MET A 29 9.54 -3.63 -2.76
N ALA A 30 10.41 -4.48 -3.30
CA ALA A 30 11.85 -4.49 -3.07
C ALA A 30 12.57 -4.50 -4.42
N GLY A 31 12.73 -3.31 -5.02
CA GLY A 31 13.19 -3.21 -6.41
C GLY A 31 12.15 -3.84 -7.35
N PRO A 32 12.49 -4.86 -8.16
CA PRO A 32 11.54 -5.52 -9.05
C PRO A 32 10.63 -6.54 -8.33
N ASP A 33 10.98 -6.94 -7.11
CA ASP A 33 10.28 -8.00 -6.39
C ASP A 33 9.03 -7.44 -5.71
N LEU A 34 7.90 -8.10 -5.95
CA LEU A 34 6.60 -7.80 -5.36
C LEU A 34 6.15 -8.96 -4.48
N PHE A 35 5.56 -8.65 -3.34
CA PHE A 35 5.01 -9.66 -2.43
C PHE A 35 3.85 -9.10 -1.60
N PRO A 36 2.78 -9.88 -1.38
CA PRO A 36 1.73 -9.47 -0.45
C PRO A 36 2.31 -9.37 0.95
N LEU A 37 1.95 -8.29 1.65
CA LEU A 37 2.29 -8.12 3.05
C LEU A 37 1.54 -9.14 3.90
N THR A 38 2.21 -9.63 4.93
CA THR A 38 1.63 -10.57 5.89
C THR A 38 1.76 -10.02 7.30
N ARG A 39 0.93 -10.53 8.21
CA ARG A 39 1.02 -10.19 9.64
C ARG A 39 2.36 -10.53 10.26
N GLU A 40 3.02 -11.60 9.80
CA GLU A 40 4.31 -12.04 10.32
C GLU A 40 5.45 -11.13 9.86
N ASP A 41 5.32 -10.57 8.66
CA ASP A 41 6.34 -9.71 8.03
C ASP A 41 6.12 -8.21 8.31
N THR A 42 5.10 -7.86 9.10
CA THR A 42 4.72 -6.49 9.46
C THR A 42 4.64 -6.29 10.98
N CYS A 43 4.83 -5.05 11.41
CA CYS A 43 4.60 -4.63 12.81
C CYS A 43 3.41 -3.66 12.85
N SER A 44 2.88 -3.33 14.03
CA SER A 44 1.90 -2.24 14.10
C SER A 44 2.58 -0.93 13.68
N LEU A 45 1.86 -0.07 12.95
CA LEU A 45 2.41 1.21 12.47
C LEU A 45 3.04 1.98 13.65
N PRO A 46 4.32 2.37 13.56
CA PRO A 46 5.01 2.97 14.70
C PRO A 46 4.37 4.29 15.12
N TYR A 47 4.31 4.54 16.43
CA TYR A 47 3.82 5.82 16.96
C TYR A 47 4.61 7.01 16.37
N GLY A 48 3.88 8.03 15.92
CA GLY A 48 4.44 9.20 15.26
C GLY A 48 4.76 9.01 13.77
N SER A 49 4.39 7.87 13.18
CA SER A 49 4.41 7.71 11.73
C SER A 49 3.21 8.42 11.10
N GLU A 50 3.35 8.80 9.83
CA GLU A 50 2.28 9.42 9.04
C GLU A 50 1.97 8.58 7.80
N LEU A 51 0.75 8.71 7.29
CA LEU A 51 0.36 8.10 6.01
C LEU A 51 0.44 9.15 4.90
N MET A 52 0.98 8.75 3.76
CA MET A 52 1.19 9.62 2.61
C MET A 52 0.54 9.04 1.37
N ARG A 53 -0.38 9.79 0.77
CA ARG A 53 -0.84 9.54 -0.60
C ARG A 53 0.29 9.87 -1.58
N LEU A 54 0.57 8.97 -2.53
CA LEU A 54 1.56 9.24 -3.58
C LEU A 54 0.88 9.64 -4.89
N PRO A 55 0.90 10.93 -5.28
CA PRO A 55 0.30 11.39 -6.53
C PRO A 55 1.06 10.84 -7.75
N ASP A 56 0.39 10.88 -8.91
CA ASP A 56 0.88 10.44 -10.22
C ASP A 56 1.32 8.97 -10.29
N ARG A 57 0.89 8.17 -9.33
CA ARG A 57 1.21 6.75 -9.20
C ARG A 57 -0.05 5.92 -9.14
N VAL A 58 0.03 4.71 -9.65
CA VAL A 58 -1.03 3.70 -9.62
C VAL A 58 -0.63 2.66 -8.59
N PRO A 59 -1.48 2.33 -7.59
CA PRO A 59 -1.15 1.29 -6.63
C PRO A 59 -1.03 -0.07 -7.34
N ILE A 60 -0.04 -0.85 -6.92
CA ILE A 60 0.05 -2.26 -7.27
C ILE A 60 -0.43 -3.04 -6.06
N LEU A 61 -1.53 -3.79 -6.21
CA LEU A 61 -2.16 -4.56 -5.16
C LEU A 61 -2.17 -6.04 -5.54
N TYR A 62 -2.38 -6.92 -4.56
CA TYR A 62 -2.52 -8.35 -4.80
C TYR A 62 -4.00 -8.73 -4.71
N ASP A 63 -4.59 -9.17 -5.82
CA ASP A 63 -5.96 -9.65 -5.86
C ASP A 63 -6.02 -11.04 -5.22
N MET A 64 -6.75 -11.16 -4.11
CA MET A 64 -6.82 -12.42 -3.35
C MET A 64 -7.70 -13.50 -4.01
N VAL A 65 -8.48 -13.14 -5.03
CA VAL A 65 -9.32 -14.07 -5.79
C VAL A 65 -8.59 -14.58 -7.02
N SER A 66 -7.97 -13.70 -7.79
CA SER A 66 -7.21 -14.08 -9.00
C SER A 66 -5.80 -14.57 -8.67
N GLU A 67 -5.30 -14.30 -7.46
CA GLU A 67 -3.94 -14.57 -7.01
C GLU A 67 -2.86 -13.84 -7.84
N GLU A 68 -3.20 -12.71 -8.45
CA GLU A 68 -2.29 -11.91 -9.28
C GLU A 68 -2.01 -10.51 -8.70
N PHE A 69 -0.89 -9.91 -9.17
CA PHE A 69 -0.60 -8.50 -8.90
C PHE A 69 -1.26 -7.61 -9.94
N GLU A 70 -2.12 -6.71 -9.48
CA GLU A 70 -2.92 -5.84 -10.34
C GLU A 70 -2.63 -4.36 -10.08
N MET A 71 -2.83 -3.55 -11.11
CA MET A 71 -2.68 -2.10 -11.03
C MET A 71 -4.05 -1.47 -11.06
N ILE A 72 -4.41 -0.85 -9.95
CA ILE A 72 -5.79 -0.46 -9.69
C ILE A 72 -5.85 1.04 -9.55
N ASP A 73 -6.06 1.73 -10.66
CA ASP A 73 -6.21 3.19 -10.66
C ASP A 73 -7.65 3.67 -10.48
N LYS A 74 -8.63 2.76 -10.51
CA LYS A 74 -10.05 3.06 -10.25
C LYS A 74 -10.60 2.16 -9.16
N ASN A 75 -11.49 2.69 -8.34
CA ASN A 75 -12.16 1.90 -7.30
C ASN A 75 -13.07 0.84 -7.97
N PRO A 76 -12.85 -0.47 -7.74
CA PRO A 76 -13.67 -1.55 -8.32
C PRO A 76 -15.16 -1.47 -7.93
N PHE A 77 -15.47 -0.83 -6.80
CA PHE A 77 -16.82 -0.64 -6.29
C PHE A 77 -17.43 0.71 -6.69
N GLN A 78 -16.60 1.67 -7.13
CA GLN A 78 -17.00 3.01 -7.58
C GLN A 78 -16.12 3.46 -8.76
N PRO A 79 -16.39 3.02 -10.00
CA PRO A 79 -15.46 3.17 -11.13
C PRO A 79 -15.07 4.61 -11.51
N ASP A 80 -15.83 5.61 -11.08
CA ASP A 80 -15.52 7.02 -11.31
C ASP A 80 -14.42 7.55 -10.36
N GLU A 81 -14.19 6.90 -9.21
CA GLU A 81 -13.23 7.32 -8.20
C GLU A 81 -11.80 6.83 -8.53
N ASP A 82 -10.86 7.77 -8.64
CA ASP A 82 -9.43 7.47 -8.79
C ASP A 82 -8.82 6.99 -7.47
N LEU A 83 -8.00 5.94 -7.55
CA LEU A 83 -7.25 5.40 -6.44
C LEU A 83 -5.77 5.75 -6.51
N PHE A 84 -5.22 6.06 -5.36
CA PHE A 84 -3.82 6.40 -5.18
C PHE A 84 -3.18 5.47 -4.14
N PRO A 85 -1.91 5.08 -4.36
CA PRO A 85 -1.17 4.32 -3.34
C PRO A 85 -0.96 5.17 -2.08
N VAL A 86 -0.99 4.49 -0.95
CA VAL A 86 -0.70 5.05 0.37
C VAL A 86 0.57 4.38 0.90
N ALA A 87 1.50 5.20 1.38
CA ALA A 87 2.74 4.75 2.00
C ALA A 87 2.85 5.22 3.45
N ALA A 88 3.59 4.48 4.27
CA ALA A 88 3.94 4.89 5.62
C ALA A 88 5.25 5.68 5.64
N PHE A 89 5.18 6.92 6.13
CA PHE A 89 6.32 7.69 6.59
C PHE A 89 6.63 7.30 8.03
N ASN A 90 7.56 6.36 8.18
CA ASN A 90 7.87 5.76 9.47
C ASN A 90 8.54 6.76 10.43
N SER A 91 8.12 6.69 11.70
CA SER A 91 8.78 7.38 12.81
C SER A 91 10.28 7.04 12.89
N PRO A 92 11.16 8.01 13.22
CA PRO A 92 12.59 7.77 13.37
C PRO A 92 12.90 6.62 14.34
N GLY A 93 13.83 5.74 13.95
CA GLY A 93 14.19 4.55 14.72
C GLY A 93 13.56 3.26 14.19
N HIS A 94 12.61 3.35 13.25
CA HIS A 94 12.10 2.20 12.50
C HIS A 94 12.73 2.15 11.10
N VAL A 95 12.97 0.93 10.61
CA VAL A 95 13.53 0.68 9.28
C VAL A 95 12.43 0.15 8.37
N VAL A 96 12.34 0.71 7.16
CA VAL A 96 11.47 0.19 6.11
C VAL A 96 12.10 -1.08 5.53
N SER A 97 11.41 -2.22 5.63
CA SER A 97 11.82 -3.49 5.01
C SER A 97 11.44 -3.56 3.52
N SER A 98 10.33 -2.94 3.14
CA SER A 98 9.84 -2.84 1.77
C SER A 98 9.07 -1.54 1.54
N VAL A 99 9.14 -1.01 0.33
CA VAL A 99 8.44 0.23 -0.02
C VAL A 99 7.04 -0.07 -0.53
N CYS A 100 6.15 0.93 -0.45
CA CYS A 100 4.82 0.87 -1.05
C CYS A 100 4.94 0.49 -2.54
N ALA A 101 4.20 -0.55 -2.94
CA ALA A 101 4.20 -1.00 -4.33
C ALA A 101 3.32 -0.09 -5.19
N TYR A 102 3.94 0.49 -6.20
CA TYR A 102 3.24 1.34 -7.16
C TYR A 102 3.93 1.30 -8.51
N ARG A 103 3.21 1.75 -9.53
CA ARG A 103 3.79 2.11 -10.82
C ARG A 103 3.65 3.61 -11.06
N GLU A 104 4.74 4.22 -11.49
CA GLU A 104 4.72 5.63 -11.88
C GLU A 104 3.99 5.80 -13.21
N ARG A 105 3.16 6.84 -13.31
CA ARG A 105 2.70 7.32 -14.61
C ARG A 105 3.86 8.00 -15.34
N SER A 106 3.79 8.10 -16.66
CA SER A 106 4.87 8.65 -17.49
C SER A 106 5.23 10.11 -17.18
N TYR A 107 4.33 10.83 -16.51
CA TYR A 107 4.49 12.23 -16.11
C TYR A 107 4.76 12.40 -14.61
N ALA A 108 4.93 11.31 -13.87
CA ALA A 108 5.12 11.36 -12.43
C ALA A 108 6.36 12.17 -12.05
N GLN A 109 6.17 13.08 -11.08
CA GLN A 109 7.30 13.81 -10.51
C GLN A 109 8.07 12.94 -9.51
N ILE A 110 9.34 13.29 -9.31
CA ILE A 110 10.19 12.65 -8.30
C ILE A 110 9.61 12.95 -6.92
N LEU A 111 9.42 11.89 -6.13
CA LEU A 111 9.00 12.03 -4.74
C LEU A 111 10.14 12.60 -3.89
N PRO A 112 9.83 13.41 -2.85
CA PRO A 112 10.80 13.78 -1.83
C PRO A 112 11.49 12.55 -1.23
N LEU A 113 12.71 12.70 -0.68
CA LEU A 113 13.47 11.57 -0.11
C LEU A 113 12.98 11.15 1.29
N PHE A 114 11.71 10.80 1.40
CA PHE A 114 11.09 10.26 2.63
C PHE A 114 11.07 8.74 2.62
N SER A 115 10.77 8.15 3.78
CA SER A 115 10.45 6.73 3.87
C SER A 115 9.05 6.49 3.29
N TYR A 116 8.96 5.77 2.18
CA TYR A 116 7.68 5.35 1.59
C TYR A 116 7.44 3.87 1.86
N GLY A 117 7.32 3.51 3.14
CA GLY A 117 7.12 2.12 3.55
C GLY A 117 5.81 1.55 3.03
N ALA A 118 5.79 0.25 2.73
CA ALA A 118 4.55 -0.45 2.47
C ALA A 118 3.71 -0.48 3.74
N VAL A 119 2.38 -0.34 3.60
CA VAL A 119 1.44 -0.26 4.71
C VAL A 119 0.13 -0.90 4.31
N GLY A 120 -0.57 -1.47 5.28
CA GLY A 120 -1.94 -1.97 5.08
C GLY A 120 -2.74 -1.94 6.38
N TRP A 121 -3.96 -2.48 6.32
CA TRP A 121 -4.88 -2.56 7.45
C TRP A 121 -5.06 -4.01 7.92
N TYR A 122 -5.05 -4.24 9.23
CA TYR A 122 -5.32 -5.56 9.79
C TYR A 122 -5.84 -5.47 11.22
N GLY A 123 -7.00 -6.11 11.46
CA GLY A 123 -7.67 -6.04 12.75
C GLY A 123 -8.21 -4.63 13.01
N ASP A 124 -7.60 -3.93 13.96
CA ASP A 124 -7.99 -2.61 14.44
C ASP A 124 -6.98 -1.49 14.13
N GLY A 125 -5.98 -1.75 13.28
CA GLY A 125 -4.98 -0.74 12.97
C GLY A 125 -4.14 -0.98 11.72
N PHE A 126 -3.34 0.04 11.40
CA PHE A 126 -2.35 0.01 10.33
C PHE A 126 -1.14 -0.84 10.73
N ARG A 127 -0.55 -1.49 9.73
CA ARG A 127 0.66 -2.32 9.84
C ARG A 127 1.63 -2.06 8.71
#